data_AF-A0A2S1QWG2-F1
#
_entry.id   AF-A0A2S1QWG2-F1
#
_cell.length_a   1.000
_cell.length_b   1.000
_cell.length_c   1.000
_cell.angle_alpha   90.00
_cell.angle_beta   90.00
_cell.angle_gamma   90.00
#
_symmetry.space_group_name_H-M   'P 1'
#
loop_
_entity.id
_entity.type
_entity.pdbx_description
1 polymer ?
#
loop_
_entity_poly.entity_id
_entity_poly.type
_entity_poly.pdbx_seq_one_letter_code
_entity_poly.pdbx_strand_id
1 'polypeptide(L)'
;MRDTIIEKLQSSSLNDFTEGIEMTREAYRTDKAVLAVDQEIMERVLSIMVYEKFYTHDELSDTMEKVMEVLPRHLSLMEDFINKYTLKGISIFIDQFINHNQVDISGFMMAMGFPYLVVSNEARGLAELIEENDKEGAKVMIAFADVLYKIFDSQIGARSFLINFKEWDKPTATAVNNIIMASGLDTQADIFKLLEDHQDNKALLEYAIDPYADTLEGLRQKYNAEGSDDHSITLLGGYIWYILKYIRTTKQWGAIADRVKLKWDLIELLAERENPGSINTFNEPVSLSEWQEFEKTVGTELPEILREFYLVHDGQDTGNVFNSGLLAEGSEGLFPLSKIKQEWNLWDSLNKEFGGEIPEEDAIDEVKPLYWNPLWIPLLGDGSGDIHFMDLDPSEGGKHGQIILRKNSGPEYDHVADSFEEWIDKYIEKRER
;
A
#
# COMPACT_ATOMS: atom_id res chain seq x y z
N MET A 1 12.38 -25.11 -27.39
CA MET A 1 12.57 -24.56 -26.03
C MET A 1 11.23 -24.14 -25.45
N ARG A 2 10.51 -23.18 -26.05
CA ARG A 2 9.16 -22.78 -25.64
C ARG A 2 8.21 -23.96 -25.40
N ASP A 3 8.03 -24.85 -26.39
CA ASP A 3 7.08 -25.96 -26.27
C ASP A 3 7.43 -26.94 -25.14
N THR A 4 8.73 -27.20 -24.93
CA THR A 4 9.22 -28.02 -23.82
C THR A 4 8.95 -27.39 -22.45
N ILE A 5 9.11 -26.06 -22.35
CA ILE A 5 8.79 -25.31 -21.13
C ILE A 5 7.28 -25.40 -20.84
N ILE A 6 6.45 -25.21 -21.86
CA ILE A 6 5.00 -25.27 -21.71
C ILE A 6 4.53 -26.66 -21.32
N GLU A 7 5.05 -27.71 -21.95
CA GLU A 7 4.75 -29.10 -21.60
C GLU A 7 5.00 -29.35 -20.10
N LYS A 8 6.13 -28.85 -19.58
CA LYS A 8 6.47 -28.92 -18.16
C LYS A 8 5.55 -28.09 -17.27
N LEU A 9 5.28 -26.84 -17.64
CA LEU A 9 4.37 -25.94 -16.93
C LEU A 9 2.88 -26.38 -17.00
N GLN A 10 2.56 -27.36 -17.84
CA GLN A 10 1.25 -28.00 -17.96
C GLN A 10 1.17 -29.36 -17.26
N SER A 11 2.30 -29.88 -16.77
CA SER A 11 2.36 -31.19 -16.14
C SER A 11 1.55 -31.22 -14.85
N SER A 12 0.92 -32.37 -14.58
CA SER A 12 0.28 -32.65 -13.29
C SER A 12 1.28 -33.08 -12.21
N SER A 13 2.57 -33.21 -12.55
CA SER A 13 3.62 -33.42 -11.56
C SER A 13 4.22 -32.10 -11.11
N LEU A 14 4.28 -31.89 -9.79
CA LEU A 14 4.96 -30.72 -9.22
C LEU A 14 6.42 -30.64 -9.66
N ASN A 15 7.08 -31.78 -9.87
CA ASN A 15 8.48 -31.81 -10.29
C ASN A 15 8.68 -31.22 -11.67
N ASP A 16 7.85 -31.62 -12.64
CA ASP A 16 7.90 -31.07 -13.99
C ASP A 16 7.51 -29.60 -13.99
N PHE A 17 6.45 -29.24 -13.26
CA PHE A 17 5.98 -27.86 -13.18
C PHE A 17 7.07 -26.90 -12.67
N THR A 18 7.70 -27.25 -11.55
CA THR A 18 8.79 -26.46 -10.95
C THR A 18 10.06 -26.44 -11.81
N GLU A 19 10.35 -27.54 -12.53
CA GLU A 19 11.41 -27.54 -13.55
C GLU A 19 11.07 -26.59 -14.72
N GLY A 20 9.82 -26.52 -15.15
CA GLY A 20 9.35 -25.57 -16.16
C GLY A 20 9.57 -24.11 -15.76
N ILE A 21 9.33 -23.78 -14.49
CA ILE A 21 9.63 -22.46 -13.92
C ILE A 21 11.14 -22.16 -13.99
N GLU A 22 11.97 -23.10 -13.54
CA GLU A 22 13.42 -22.92 -13.54
C GLU A 22 13.98 -22.82 -14.97
N MET A 23 13.49 -23.64 -15.88
CA MET A 23 13.85 -23.57 -17.30
C MET A 23 13.47 -22.22 -17.91
N THR A 24 12.32 -21.65 -17.55
CA THR A 24 11.92 -20.30 -17.98
C THR A 24 12.89 -19.25 -17.44
N ARG A 25 13.17 -19.30 -16.14
CA ARG A 25 14.09 -18.36 -15.46
C ARG A 25 15.48 -18.39 -16.10
N GLU A 26 16.04 -19.58 -16.30
CA GLU A 26 17.39 -19.75 -16.83
C GLU A 26 17.48 -19.40 -18.31
N ALA A 27 16.49 -19.80 -19.12
CA ALA A 27 16.43 -19.42 -20.53
C ALA A 27 16.34 -17.89 -20.69
N TYR A 28 15.53 -17.22 -19.87
CA TYR A 28 15.43 -15.77 -19.86
C TYR A 28 16.74 -15.09 -19.41
N ARG A 29 17.49 -15.69 -18.48
CA ARG A 29 18.78 -15.16 -18.01
C ARG A 29 19.89 -15.29 -19.06
N THR A 30 19.91 -16.37 -19.83
CA THR A 30 21.06 -16.76 -20.65
C THR A 30 20.86 -16.60 -22.16
N ASP A 31 19.64 -16.73 -22.67
CA ASP A 31 19.35 -16.68 -24.11
C ASP A 31 17.96 -16.10 -24.41
N LYS A 32 17.81 -14.79 -24.11
CA LYS A 32 16.58 -14.03 -24.34
C LYS A 32 16.06 -14.07 -25.79
N ALA A 33 16.94 -14.29 -26.76
CA ALA A 33 16.57 -14.30 -28.17
C ALA A 33 15.77 -15.55 -28.58
N VAL A 34 15.77 -16.61 -27.74
CA VAL A 34 15.14 -17.91 -28.04
C VAL A 34 13.85 -18.13 -27.26
N LEU A 35 13.66 -17.48 -26.10
CA LEU A 35 12.43 -17.58 -25.32
C LEU A 35 11.51 -16.38 -25.60
N ALA A 36 10.54 -16.57 -26.50
CA ALA A 36 9.40 -15.67 -26.60
C ALA A 36 8.44 -15.94 -25.42
N VAL A 37 8.61 -15.20 -24.33
CA VAL A 37 7.67 -15.20 -23.21
C VAL A 37 6.39 -14.52 -23.67
N ASP A 38 5.30 -15.27 -23.70
CA ASP A 38 3.97 -14.78 -23.98
C ASP A 38 3.09 -14.86 -22.72
N GLN A 39 1.80 -14.51 -22.86
CA GLN A 39 0.85 -14.55 -21.76
C GLN A 39 0.78 -15.94 -21.10
N GLU A 40 0.79 -17.03 -21.86
CA GLU A 40 0.67 -18.38 -21.29
C GLU A 40 1.86 -18.72 -20.40
N ILE A 41 3.09 -18.46 -20.86
CA ILE A 41 4.28 -18.71 -20.06
C ILE A 41 4.28 -17.81 -18.82
N MET A 42 3.97 -16.52 -18.98
CA MET A 42 3.94 -15.58 -17.86
C MET A 42 2.93 -15.99 -16.80
N GLU A 43 1.69 -16.30 -17.18
CA GLU A 43 0.64 -16.73 -16.23
C GLU A 43 1.03 -18.02 -15.51
N ARG A 44 1.56 -19.02 -16.23
CA ARG A 44 1.95 -20.31 -15.64
C ARG A 44 3.17 -20.22 -14.74
N VAL A 45 4.11 -19.33 -15.02
CA VAL A 45 5.26 -19.11 -14.14
C VAL A 45 4.81 -18.40 -12.87
N LEU A 46 3.96 -17.38 -12.99
CA LEU A 46 3.52 -16.57 -11.86
C LEU A 46 2.40 -17.22 -11.04
N SER A 47 1.69 -18.21 -11.56
CA SER A 47 0.66 -18.94 -10.82
C SER A 47 1.19 -19.68 -9.58
N ILE A 48 2.51 -19.94 -9.48
CA ILE A 48 3.15 -20.45 -8.25
C ILE A 48 3.03 -19.48 -7.07
N MET A 49 2.80 -18.19 -7.33
CA MET A 49 2.55 -17.15 -6.31
C MET A 49 1.17 -17.30 -5.66
N VAL A 50 0.25 -17.99 -6.34
CA VAL A 50 -1.14 -18.27 -5.94
C VAL A 50 -1.41 -19.78 -6.07
N TYR A 51 -0.41 -20.58 -5.67
CA TYR A 51 -0.38 -22.01 -5.92
C TYR A 51 -1.66 -22.73 -5.42
N GLU A 52 -2.18 -22.29 -4.28
CA GLU A 52 -3.40 -22.80 -3.64
C GLU A 52 -4.68 -22.59 -4.47
N LYS A 53 -4.67 -21.69 -5.45
CA LYS A 53 -5.84 -21.37 -6.29
C LYS A 53 -5.91 -22.18 -7.58
N PHE A 54 -4.76 -22.63 -8.09
CA PHE A 54 -4.65 -23.15 -9.45
C PHE A 54 -4.22 -24.61 -9.53
N TYR A 55 -3.63 -25.16 -8.46
CA TYR A 55 -3.00 -26.48 -8.55
C TYR A 55 -3.38 -27.44 -7.42
N THR A 56 -3.75 -28.64 -7.85
CA THR A 56 -3.80 -29.86 -7.03
C THR A 56 -2.79 -30.85 -7.60
N HIS A 57 -1.49 -30.52 -7.54
CA HIS A 57 -0.48 -31.53 -7.84
C HIS A 57 -0.58 -32.63 -6.78
N ASP A 58 -0.74 -33.88 -7.23
CA ASP A 58 -1.02 -35.03 -6.37
C ASP A 58 0.03 -35.17 -5.26
N GLU A 59 1.28 -34.76 -5.51
CA GLU A 59 2.37 -34.86 -4.53
C GLU A 59 2.09 -34.08 -3.22
N LEU A 60 1.47 -32.89 -3.29
CA LEU A 60 1.13 -32.13 -2.08
C LEU A 60 -0.13 -32.70 -1.41
N SER A 61 -1.16 -33.02 -2.18
CA SER A 61 -2.41 -33.61 -1.67
C SER A 61 -2.13 -34.92 -0.91
N ASP A 62 -1.37 -35.82 -1.53
CA ASP A 62 -0.99 -37.11 -0.96
C ASP A 62 -0.18 -36.98 0.34
N THR A 63 0.68 -35.97 0.42
CA THR A 63 1.48 -35.73 1.64
C THR A 63 0.64 -35.11 2.74
N MET A 64 -0.27 -34.18 2.42
CA MET A 64 -1.21 -33.59 3.39
C MET A 64 -2.15 -34.65 4.01
N GLU A 65 -2.73 -35.54 3.20
CA GLU A 65 -3.58 -36.63 3.70
C GLU A 65 -2.84 -37.52 4.71
N LYS A 66 -1.60 -37.90 4.39
CA LYS A 66 -0.76 -38.71 5.29
C LYS A 66 -0.39 -37.95 6.56
N VAL A 67 -0.12 -36.64 6.47
CA VAL A 67 0.15 -35.81 7.66
C VAL A 67 -1.06 -35.78 8.58
N MET A 68 -2.29 -35.68 8.05
CA MET A 68 -3.51 -35.72 8.87
C MET A 68 -3.70 -37.05 9.63
N GLU A 69 -3.12 -38.16 9.15
CA GLU A 69 -3.08 -39.43 9.89
C GLU A 69 -2.00 -39.47 11.00
N VAL A 70 -0.95 -38.67 10.85
CA VAL A 70 0.20 -38.63 11.77
C VAL A 70 -0.08 -37.69 12.95
N LEU A 71 -0.59 -36.47 12.71
CA LEU A 71 -0.78 -35.46 13.76
C LEU A 71 -1.57 -35.96 14.99
N PRO A 72 -2.70 -36.71 14.85
CA PRO A 72 -3.46 -37.20 16.00
C PRO A 72 -2.72 -38.20 16.90
N ARG A 73 -1.65 -38.84 16.39
CA ARG A 73 -0.84 -39.79 17.16
C ARG A 73 0.05 -39.09 18.18
N HIS A 74 0.30 -37.79 17.98
CA HIS A 74 1.27 -36.98 18.73
C HIS A 74 0.62 -35.87 19.56
N LEU A 75 -0.68 -35.99 19.88
CA LEU A 75 -1.43 -34.98 20.64
C LEU A 75 -0.85 -34.70 22.04
N SER A 76 -0.09 -35.63 22.62
CA SER A 76 0.61 -35.40 23.89
C SER A 76 1.64 -34.26 23.81
N LEU A 77 2.17 -33.96 22.62
CA LEU A 77 3.09 -32.84 22.43
C LEU A 77 2.43 -31.47 22.65
N MET A 78 1.09 -31.40 22.65
CA MET A 78 0.37 -30.15 22.94
C MET A 78 0.54 -29.65 24.39
N GLU A 79 1.10 -30.48 25.28
CA GLU A 79 1.45 -30.07 26.65
C GLU A 79 2.63 -29.09 26.66
N ASP A 80 3.52 -29.16 25.67
CA ASP A 80 4.59 -28.18 25.49
C ASP A 80 4.08 -26.94 24.75
N PHE A 81 4.52 -25.76 25.21
CA PHE A 81 4.04 -24.49 24.68
C PHE A 81 4.38 -24.32 23.19
N ILE A 82 5.60 -24.66 22.75
CA ILE A 82 6.05 -24.45 21.37
C ILE A 82 5.39 -25.48 20.46
N ASN A 83 5.48 -26.76 20.84
CA ASN A 83 4.96 -27.86 20.01
C ASN A 83 3.46 -27.78 19.77
N LYS A 84 2.71 -27.22 20.73
CA LYS A 84 1.28 -26.94 20.57
C LYS A 84 0.99 -26.05 19.35
N TYR A 85 1.77 -24.98 19.16
CA TYR A 85 1.58 -24.08 18.01
C TYR A 85 2.07 -24.71 16.71
N THR A 86 3.10 -25.56 16.73
CA THR A 86 3.52 -26.34 15.55
C THR A 86 2.40 -27.26 15.08
N LEU A 87 1.84 -28.09 15.97
CA LEU A 87 0.73 -29.01 15.63
C LEU A 87 -0.51 -28.24 15.15
N LYS A 88 -0.90 -27.18 15.87
CA LYS A 88 -2.02 -26.32 15.49
C LYS A 88 -1.80 -25.65 14.13
N GLY A 89 -0.63 -25.08 13.90
CA GLY A 89 -0.25 -24.39 12.66
C GLY A 89 -0.33 -25.31 11.46
N ILE A 90 0.28 -26.50 11.53
CA ILE A 90 0.23 -27.48 10.42
C ILE A 90 -1.22 -27.92 10.16
N SER A 91 -2.02 -28.11 11.21
CA SER A 91 -3.42 -28.52 11.07
C SER A 91 -4.27 -27.44 10.39
N ILE A 92 -4.12 -26.17 10.80
CA ILE A 92 -4.81 -25.03 10.20
C ILE A 92 -4.38 -24.84 8.75
N PHE A 93 -3.07 -24.90 8.46
CA PHE A 93 -2.56 -24.78 7.11
C PHE A 93 -3.20 -25.82 6.17
N ILE A 94 -3.21 -27.10 6.57
CA ILE A 94 -3.78 -28.19 5.76
C ILE A 94 -5.29 -28.01 5.58
N ASP A 95 -6.03 -27.70 6.64
CA ASP A 95 -7.48 -27.49 6.59
C ASP A 95 -7.85 -26.33 5.65
N GLN A 96 -7.17 -25.19 5.78
CA GLN A 96 -7.41 -24.02 4.93
C GLN A 96 -7.02 -24.29 3.48
N PHE A 97 -5.96 -25.05 3.25
CA PHE A 97 -5.55 -25.44 1.90
C PHE A 97 -6.60 -26.33 1.24
N ILE A 98 -7.00 -27.43 1.91
CA ILE A 98 -7.91 -28.45 1.34
C ILE A 98 -9.35 -27.92 1.22
N ASN A 99 -9.86 -27.26 2.25
CA ASN A 99 -11.29 -26.94 2.35
C ASN A 99 -11.62 -25.53 1.83
N HIS A 100 -10.64 -24.64 1.75
CA HIS A 100 -10.87 -23.23 1.45
C HIS A 100 -10.03 -22.69 0.28
N ASN A 101 -9.11 -23.49 -0.28
CA ASN A 101 -8.13 -23.05 -1.28
C ASN A 101 -7.42 -21.77 -0.80
N GLN A 102 -6.98 -21.78 0.45
CA GLN A 102 -6.32 -20.66 1.11
C GLN A 102 -5.07 -21.14 1.85
N VAL A 103 -4.12 -20.23 2.00
CA VAL A 103 -2.93 -20.44 2.83
C VAL A 103 -3.11 -19.65 4.11
N ASP A 104 -3.10 -20.35 5.25
CA ASP A 104 -3.19 -19.74 6.57
C ASP A 104 -2.09 -20.29 7.47
N ILE A 105 -1.26 -19.39 8.00
CA ILE A 105 -0.17 -19.69 8.95
C ILE A 105 -0.40 -19.08 10.33
N SER A 106 -1.57 -18.50 10.59
CA SER A 106 -1.94 -17.86 11.87
C SER A 106 -1.92 -18.83 13.06
N GLY A 107 -1.95 -20.14 12.79
CA GLY A 107 -1.83 -21.17 13.80
C GLY A 107 -0.43 -21.34 14.39
N PHE A 108 0.61 -20.85 13.71
CA PHE A 108 2.00 -20.95 14.14
C PHE A 108 2.38 -19.84 15.13
N MET A 109 3.39 -20.10 15.97
CA MET A 109 3.88 -19.12 16.95
C MET A 109 4.52 -17.90 16.27
N MET A 110 5.27 -18.12 15.19
CA MET A 110 5.79 -17.05 14.33
C MET A 110 5.14 -17.13 12.95
N ALA A 111 3.92 -16.60 12.86
CA ALA A 111 3.13 -16.54 11.63
C ALA A 111 3.59 -15.41 10.69
N MET A 112 4.86 -15.40 10.28
CA MET A 112 5.42 -14.35 9.42
C MET A 112 6.42 -14.91 8.41
N GLY A 113 6.51 -14.24 7.24
CA GLY A 113 7.40 -14.62 6.16
C GLY A 113 6.70 -15.48 5.10
N PHE A 114 7.47 -16.30 4.36
CA PHE A 114 6.94 -17.12 3.28
C PHE A 114 6.18 -18.34 3.84
N PRO A 115 4.87 -18.47 3.59
CA PRO A 115 4.06 -19.50 4.25
C PRO A 115 4.58 -20.92 4.05
N TYR A 116 4.88 -21.31 2.81
CA TYR A 116 5.38 -22.65 2.48
C TYR A 116 6.74 -22.95 3.15
N LEU A 117 7.61 -21.94 3.32
CA LEU A 117 8.88 -22.09 4.05
C LEU A 117 8.64 -22.28 5.55
N VAL A 118 7.74 -21.48 6.15
CA VAL A 118 7.39 -21.59 7.57
C VAL A 118 6.89 -22.99 7.87
N VAL A 119 5.89 -23.47 7.11
CA VAL A 119 5.32 -24.81 7.33
C VAL A 119 6.34 -25.91 7.05
N SER A 120 7.19 -25.76 6.04
CA SER A 120 8.28 -26.72 5.76
C SER A 120 9.23 -26.86 6.96
N ASN A 121 9.70 -25.74 7.52
CA ASN A 121 10.63 -25.76 8.65
C ASN A 121 9.99 -26.37 9.90
N GLU A 122 8.75 -26.00 10.20
CA GLU A 122 7.97 -26.53 11.33
C GLU A 122 7.71 -28.04 11.18
N ALA A 123 7.41 -28.51 9.96
CA ALA A 123 7.25 -29.92 9.67
C ALA A 123 8.55 -30.72 9.87
N ARG A 124 9.72 -30.17 9.49
CA ARG A 124 11.02 -30.79 9.78
C ARG A 124 11.32 -30.85 11.27
N GLY A 125 11.07 -29.76 12.00
CA GLY A 125 11.23 -29.72 13.45
C GLY A 125 10.36 -30.77 14.16
N LEU A 126 9.11 -30.93 13.71
CA LEU A 126 8.24 -31.98 14.23
C LEU A 126 8.75 -33.39 13.88
N ALA A 127 9.29 -33.59 12.67
CA ALA A 127 9.86 -34.86 12.26
C ALA A 127 11.03 -35.29 13.17
N GLU A 128 11.94 -34.39 13.49
CA GLU A 128 13.07 -34.63 14.40
C GLU A 128 12.57 -35.00 15.81
N LEU A 129 11.54 -34.31 16.29
CA LEU A 129 10.98 -34.54 17.62
C LEU A 129 10.32 -35.91 17.76
N ILE A 130 9.66 -36.41 16.71
CA ILE A 130 8.94 -37.69 16.75
C ILE A 130 9.78 -38.88 16.26
N GLU A 131 10.96 -38.67 15.66
CA GLU A 131 11.74 -39.71 14.98
C GLU A 131 12.06 -40.92 15.88
N GLU A 132 12.36 -40.70 17.16
CA GLU A 132 12.68 -41.78 18.09
C GLU A 132 11.49 -42.72 18.33
N ASN A 133 10.27 -42.20 18.33
CA ASN A 133 9.05 -42.90 18.74
C ASN A 133 8.12 -43.26 17.56
N ASP A 134 8.19 -42.53 16.45
CA ASP A 134 7.37 -42.73 15.24
C ASP A 134 8.18 -42.41 13.98
N LYS A 135 9.09 -43.34 13.63
CA LYS A 135 9.95 -43.21 12.44
C LYS A 135 9.18 -43.07 11.14
N GLU A 136 8.00 -43.68 11.04
CA GLU A 136 7.20 -43.62 9.81
C GLU A 136 6.47 -42.29 9.72
N GLY A 137 5.92 -41.78 10.82
CA GLY A 137 5.40 -40.42 10.91
C GLY A 137 6.46 -39.37 10.60
N ALA A 138 7.68 -39.52 11.12
CA ALA A 138 8.80 -38.61 10.82
C ALA A 138 9.11 -38.54 9.31
N LYS A 139 9.14 -39.68 8.60
CA LYS A 139 9.32 -39.68 7.13
C LYS A 139 8.20 -38.96 6.39
N VAL A 140 6.94 -39.14 6.82
CA VAL A 140 5.78 -38.44 6.24
C VAL A 140 5.94 -36.93 6.42
N MET A 141 6.32 -36.48 7.61
CA MET A 141 6.57 -35.06 7.88
C MET A 141 7.72 -34.49 7.03
N ILE A 142 8.82 -35.24 6.84
CA ILE A 142 9.91 -34.83 5.96
C ILE A 142 9.46 -34.74 4.50
N ALA A 143 8.72 -35.72 3.99
CA ALA A 143 8.21 -35.69 2.63
C ALA A 143 7.29 -34.48 2.39
N PHE A 144 6.40 -34.19 3.35
CA PHE A 144 5.56 -32.98 3.32
C PHE A 144 6.41 -31.71 3.32
N ALA A 145 7.41 -31.62 4.19
CA ALA A 145 8.33 -30.49 4.25
C ALA A 145 9.10 -30.27 2.94
N ASP A 146 9.57 -31.35 2.30
CA ASP A 146 10.31 -31.29 1.04
C ASP A 146 9.43 -30.73 -0.10
N VAL A 147 8.18 -31.17 -0.19
CA VAL A 147 7.21 -30.68 -1.18
C VAL A 147 6.94 -29.18 -0.98
N LEU A 148 6.68 -28.75 0.26
CA LEU A 148 6.45 -27.34 0.58
C LEU A 148 7.68 -26.46 0.29
N TYR A 149 8.88 -26.94 0.63
CA TYR A 149 10.12 -26.22 0.34
C TYR A 149 10.29 -26.02 -1.16
N LYS A 150 9.94 -27.03 -1.96
CA LYS A 150 10.02 -26.96 -3.42
C LYS A 150 9.08 -25.90 -4.01
N ILE A 151 7.88 -25.77 -3.46
CA ILE A 151 6.94 -24.70 -3.82
C ILE A 151 7.56 -23.34 -3.48
N PHE A 152 8.06 -23.17 -2.25
CA PHE A 152 8.73 -21.94 -1.82
C PHE A 152 9.91 -21.56 -2.74
N ASP A 153 10.82 -22.49 -3.02
CA ASP A 153 11.99 -22.24 -3.88
C ASP A 153 11.56 -21.80 -5.30
N SER A 154 10.50 -22.41 -5.81
CA SER A 154 9.90 -22.03 -7.10
C SER A 154 9.26 -20.64 -7.07
N GLN A 155 8.67 -20.24 -5.94
CA GLN A 155 8.21 -18.85 -5.74
C GLN A 155 9.39 -17.87 -5.82
N ILE A 156 10.54 -18.19 -5.21
CA ILE A 156 11.75 -17.37 -5.34
C ILE A 156 12.22 -17.30 -6.80
N GLY A 157 12.14 -18.41 -7.52
CA GLY A 157 12.42 -18.47 -8.96
C GLY A 157 11.52 -17.53 -9.78
N ALA A 158 10.19 -17.60 -9.59
CA ALA A 158 9.23 -16.77 -10.29
C ALA A 158 9.37 -15.27 -9.94
N ARG A 159 9.64 -14.94 -8.67
CA ARG A 159 9.95 -13.57 -8.24
C ARG A 159 11.17 -13.01 -8.95
N SER A 160 12.25 -13.78 -8.97
CA SER A 160 13.49 -13.40 -9.67
C SER A 160 13.25 -13.20 -11.17
N PHE A 161 12.47 -14.08 -11.79
CA PHE A 161 12.06 -13.94 -13.18
C PHE A 161 11.29 -12.62 -13.42
N LEU A 162 10.28 -12.34 -12.59
CA LEU A 162 9.45 -11.13 -12.69
C LEU A 162 10.25 -9.83 -12.55
N ILE A 163 11.12 -9.74 -11.53
CA ILE A 163 12.00 -8.58 -11.31
C ILE A 163 12.87 -8.30 -12.55
N ASN A 164 13.34 -9.35 -13.22
CA ASN A 164 14.27 -9.21 -14.33
C ASN A 164 13.59 -9.08 -15.71
N PHE A 165 12.27 -9.31 -15.82
CA PHE A 165 11.55 -9.32 -17.09
C PHE A 165 11.43 -7.91 -17.70
N LYS A 166 11.83 -7.69 -18.97
CA LYS A 166 11.89 -6.32 -19.55
C LYS A 166 11.04 -6.15 -20.82
N GLU A 167 10.59 -7.24 -21.43
CA GLU A 167 9.94 -7.30 -22.73
C GLU A 167 8.41 -7.21 -22.58
N TRP A 168 7.95 -6.25 -21.78
CA TRP A 168 6.54 -6.04 -21.49
C TRP A 168 5.73 -5.63 -22.72
N ASP A 169 4.62 -6.31 -22.91
CA ASP A 169 3.59 -6.04 -23.91
C ASP A 169 2.20 -6.31 -23.30
N LYS A 170 1.14 -6.10 -24.10
CA LYS A 170 -0.23 -6.31 -23.63
C LYS A 170 -0.46 -7.74 -23.08
N PRO A 171 -0.12 -8.82 -23.80
CA PRO A 171 -0.26 -10.19 -23.29
C PRO A 171 0.45 -10.44 -21.95
N THR A 172 1.71 -10.05 -21.82
CA THR A 172 2.50 -10.30 -20.60
C THR A 172 2.07 -9.43 -19.42
N ALA A 173 1.66 -8.19 -19.65
CA ALA A 173 1.06 -7.36 -18.60
C ALA A 173 -0.32 -7.87 -18.16
N THR A 174 -1.14 -8.35 -19.10
CA THR A 174 -2.45 -8.96 -18.80
C THR A 174 -2.28 -10.22 -17.93
N ALA A 175 -1.25 -11.03 -18.20
CA ALA A 175 -0.91 -12.18 -17.37
C ALA A 175 -0.68 -11.80 -15.90
N VAL A 176 0.13 -10.76 -15.66
CA VAL A 176 0.41 -10.25 -14.31
C VAL A 176 -0.88 -9.80 -13.64
N ASN A 177 -1.74 -9.05 -14.35
CA ASN A 177 -3.04 -8.65 -13.82
C ASN A 177 -3.88 -9.83 -13.36
N ASN A 178 -3.96 -10.89 -14.18
CA ASN A 178 -4.75 -12.07 -13.86
C ASN A 178 -4.27 -12.73 -12.56
N ILE A 179 -2.96 -12.76 -12.33
CA ILE A 179 -2.39 -13.26 -11.07
C ILE A 179 -2.68 -12.34 -9.90
N ILE A 180 -2.52 -11.02 -10.06
CA ILE A 180 -2.88 -10.03 -9.03
C ILE A 180 -4.35 -10.22 -8.62
N MET A 181 -5.26 -10.26 -9.58
CA MET A 181 -6.70 -10.38 -9.35
C MET A 181 -7.12 -11.72 -8.71
N ALA A 182 -6.34 -12.79 -8.95
CA ALA A 182 -6.57 -14.09 -8.31
C ALA A 182 -5.96 -14.19 -6.90
N SER A 183 -5.05 -13.29 -6.55
CA SER A 183 -4.24 -13.37 -5.34
C SER A 183 -4.87 -12.65 -4.14
N GLY A 184 -4.52 -13.08 -2.92
CA GLY A 184 -4.82 -12.32 -1.71
C GLY A 184 -3.95 -11.07 -1.57
N LEU A 185 -4.36 -10.13 -0.73
CA LEU A 185 -3.76 -8.79 -0.61
C LEU A 185 -2.23 -8.82 -0.34
N ASP A 186 -1.77 -9.73 0.51
CA ASP A 186 -0.33 -9.91 0.80
C ASP A 186 0.47 -10.18 -0.49
N THR A 187 -0.03 -11.11 -1.30
CA THR A 187 0.57 -11.50 -2.59
C THR A 187 0.42 -10.38 -3.63
N GLN A 188 -0.70 -9.67 -3.64
CA GLN A 188 -0.89 -8.50 -4.52
C GLN A 188 0.20 -7.47 -4.27
N ALA A 189 0.35 -7.02 -3.03
CA ALA A 189 1.35 -6.00 -2.68
C ALA A 189 2.78 -6.46 -2.93
N ASP A 190 3.06 -7.73 -2.67
CA ASP A 190 4.34 -8.32 -3.00
C ASP A 190 4.61 -8.30 -4.52
N ILE A 191 3.63 -8.63 -5.36
CA ILE A 191 3.77 -8.50 -6.82
C ILE A 191 4.05 -7.04 -7.21
N PHE A 192 3.32 -6.07 -6.66
CA PHE A 192 3.58 -4.65 -6.93
C PHE A 192 4.99 -4.22 -6.49
N LYS A 193 5.50 -4.76 -5.38
CA LYS A 193 6.88 -4.52 -4.93
C LYS A 193 7.92 -5.08 -5.91
N LEU A 194 7.67 -6.26 -6.46
CA LEU A 194 8.56 -6.84 -7.48
C LEU A 194 8.56 -6.05 -8.79
N LEU A 195 7.52 -5.24 -9.03
CA LEU A 195 7.38 -4.41 -10.22
C LEU A 195 7.96 -2.99 -10.06
N GLU A 196 8.52 -2.62 -8.90
CA GLU A 196 9.04 -1.27 -8.60
C GLU A 196 10.04 -0.74 -9.66
N ASP A 197 10.91 -1.59 -10.20
CA ASP A 197 11.88 -1.21 -11.24
C ASP A 197 11.27 -1.10 -12.66
N HIS A 198 9.98 -1.41 -12.82
CA HIS A 198 9.24 -1.39 -14.10
C HIS A 198 8.07 -0.41 -14.07
N GLN A 199 8.09 0.47 -13.08
CA GLN A 199 7.00 1.37 -12.76
C GLN A 199 6.58 2.24 -13.97
N ASP A 200 7.53 2.71 -14.78
CA ASP A 200 7.24 3.54 -15.95
C ASP A 200 6.84 2.74 -17.21
N ASN A 201 6.68 1.42 -17.11
CA ASN A 201 6.36 0.59 -18.26
C ASN A 201 4.89 0.77 -18.71
N LYS A 202 4.69 1.31 -19.91
CA LYS A 202 3.37 1.59 -20.46
C LYS A 202 2.43 0.38 -20.52
N ALA A 203 2.93 -0.80 -20.86
CA ALA A 203 2.09 -2.00 -20.98
C ALA A 203 1.61 -2.47 -19.60
N LEU A 204 2.49 -2.47 -18.60
CA LEU A 204 2.11 -2.76 -17.22
C LEU A 204 1.08 -1.75 -16.70
N LEU A 205 1.28 -0.46 -16.98
CA LEU A 205 0.33 0.59 -16.61
C LEU A 205 -1.06 0.32 -17.18
N GLU A 206 -1.15 0.18 -18.50
CA GLU A 206 -2.43 0.07 -19.20
C GLU A 206 -3.17 -1.25 -18.94
N TYR A 207 -2.45 -2.35 -18.72
CA TYR A 207 -3.05 -3.70 -18.72
C TYR A 207 -2.92 -4.47 -17.41
N ALA A 208 -2.17 -3.98 -16.42
CA ALA A 208 -2.11 -4.57 -15.09
C ALA A 208 -2.49 -3.60 -13.98
N ILE A 209 -1.99 -2.37 -14.05
CA ILE A 209 -2.12 -1.41 -12.96
C ILE A 209 -3.47 -0.68 -13.05
N ASP A 210 -3.84 -0.16 -14.23
CA ASP A 210 -5.09 0.57 -14.44
C ASP A 210 -6.34 -0.28 -14.15
N PRO A 211 -6.45 -1.52 -14.68
CA PRO A 211 -7.62 -2.36 -14.40
C PRO A 211 -7.75 -2.73 -12.91
N TYR A 212 -6.62 -2.86 -12.21
CA TYR A 212 -6.60 -3.14 -10.79
C TYR A 212 -7.02 -1.91 -9.96
N ALA A 213 -6.58 -0.70 -10.34
CA ALA A 213 -6.99 0.55 -9.70
C ALA A 213 -8.52 0.75 -9.78
N ASP A 214 -9.13 0.47 -10.93
CA ASP A 214 -10.60 0.52 -11.10
C ASP A 214 -11.32 -0.49 -10.18
N THR A 215 -10.69 -1.63 -9.91
CA THR A 215 -11.24 -2.64 -9.00
C THR A 215 -11.14 -2.21 -7.54
N LEU A 216 -10.03 -1.58 -7.14
CA LEU A 216 -9.85 -1.04 -5.79
C LEU A 216 -10.90 0.02 -5.45
N GLU A 217 -11.26 0.87 -6.41
CA GLU A 217 -12.33 1.86 -6.24
C GLU A 217 -13.68 1.20 -5.92
N GLY A 218 -14.01 0.09 -6.60
CA GLY A 218 -15.21 -0.68 -6.32
C GLY A 218 -15.19 -1.37 -4.95
N LEU A 219 -14.02 -1.87 -4.51
CA LEU A 219 -13.85 -2.46 -3.19
C LEU A 219 -13.99 -1.41 -2.08
N ARG A 220 -13.42 -0.21 -2.27
CA ARG A 220 -13.55 0.92 -1.35
C ARG A 220 -15.01 1.38 -1.20
N GLN A 221 -15.74 1.52 -2.31
CA GLN A 221 -17.16 1.90 -2.27
C GLN A 221 -18.03 0.88 -1.53
N LYS A 222 -17.75 -0.42 -1.73
CA LYS A 222 -18.43 -1.49 -1.00
C LYS A 222 -18.08 -1.48 0.49
N TYR A 223 -16.80 -1.23 0.81
CA TYR A 223 -16.29 -1.18 2.17
C TYR A 223 -16.88 -0.03 3.00
N ASN A 224 -16.94 1.17 2.42
CA ASN A 224 -17.56 2.35 3.04
C ASN A 224 -19.07 2.17 3.27
N ALA A 225 -19.73 1.31 2.48
CA ALA A 225 -21.15 0.99 2.65
C ALA A 225 -21.42 -0.06 3.75
N GLU A 226 -20.44 -0.91 4.09
CA GLU A 226 -20.62 -2.03 5.01
C GLU A 226 -20.16 -1.73 6.45
N GLY A 227 -19.44 -0.63 6.70
CA GLY A 227 -19.12 -0.08 8.02
C GLY A 227 -18.59 -1.12 9.02
N SER A 228 -17.28 -1.38 9.05
CA SER A 228 -16.72 -2.43 9.93
C SER A 228 -15.61 -1.95 10.87
N ASP A 229 -15.78 -2.28 12.15
CA ASP A 229 -14.84 -2.15 13.28
C ASP A 229 -13.72 -3.23 13.28
N ASP A 230 -13.08 -3.54 12.15
CA ASP A 230 -12.22 -4.72 12.03
C ASP A 230 -10.70 -4.44 11.96
N HIS A 231 -9.89 -5.24 12.67
CA HIS A 231 -8.42 -5.20 12.67
C HIS A 231 -7.78 -5.52 11.31
N SER A 232 -8.57 -6.07 10.37
CA SER A 232 -8.18 -6.27 8.97
C SER A 232 -7.82 -4.97 8.26
N ILE A 233 -8.37 -3.83 8.70
CA ILE A 233 -8.17 -2.48 8.15
C ILE A 233 -6.73 -2.01 8.16
N THR A 234 -5.99 -2.31 9.23
CA THR A 234 -4.60 -1.84 9.41
C THR A 234 -3.65 -2.54 8.44
N LEU A 235 -3.89 -3.82 8.14
CA LEU A 235 -3.15 -4.61 7.15
C LEU A 235 -3.59 -4.30 5.71
N LEU A 236 -4.90 -4.20 5.47
CA LEU A 236 -5.49 -3.72 4.21
C LEU A 236 -4.91 -2.36 3.80
N GLY A 237 -4.74 -1.45 4.77
CA GLY A 237 -4.12 -0.17 4.55
C GLY A 237 -2.69 -0.30 4.03
N GLY A 238 -1.78 -0.98 4.74
CA GLY A 238 -0.39 -1.10 4.30
C GLY A 238 -0.21 -1.60 2.86
N TYR A 239 -1.04 -2.54 2.42
CA TYR A 239 -0.99 -3.09 1.07
C TYR A 239 -1.64 -2.18 0.02
N ILE A 240 -2.85 -1.67 0.27
CA ILE A 240 -3.51 -0.72 -0.65
C ILE A 240 -2.65 0.54 -0.78
N TRP A 241 -1.99 0.99 0.28
CA TRP A 241 -1.07 2.14 0.25
C TRP A 241 0.15 1.89 -0.61
N TYR A 242 0.79 0.72 -0.52
CA TYR A 242 1.94 0.41 -1.39
C TYR A 242 1.53 0.41 -2.86
N ILE A 243 0.33 -0.10 -3.16
CA ILE A 243 -0.21 -0.17 -4.52
C ILE A 243 -0.55 1.23 -5.04
N LEU A 244 -1.22 2.05 -4.24
CA LEU A 244 -1.53 3.44 -4.57
C LEU A 244 -0.25 4.29 -4.70
N LYS A 245 0.78 4.04 -3.88
CA LYS A 245 2.11 4.67 -4.00
C LYS A 245 2.78 4.31 -5.33
N TYR A 246 2.77 3.04 -5.72
CA TYR A 246 3.30 2.61 -7.00
C TYR A 246 2.48 3.19 -8.17
N ILE A 247 1.16 3.24 -8.08
CA ILE A 247 0.29 3.94 -9.07
C ILE A 247 0.64 5.44 -9.16
N ARG A 248 1.02 6.05 -8.03
CA ARG A 248 1.38 7.47 -7.94
C ARG A 248 2.71 7.81 -8.61
N THR A 249 3.75 6.99 -8.42
CA THR A 249 5.09 7.25 -8.96
C THR A 249 5.16 7.02 -10.47
N THR A 250 4.23 6.27 -11.03
CA THR A 250 4.25 5.78 -12.42
C THR A 250 3.43 6.59 -13.41
N LYS A 251 2.44 7.34 -12.89
CA LYS A 251 1.57 8.15 -13.72
C LYS A 251 1.99 9.62 -13.68
N GLN A 252 2.32 10.17 -14.86
CA GLN A 252 2.08 11.60 -15.12
C GLN A 252 0.58 11.79 -15.32
N TRP A 253 -0.15 11.94 -14.22
CA TRP A 253 -1.59 12.15 -14.25
C TRP A 253 -1.95 13.43 -15.02
N GLY A 254 -2.75 13.28 -16.07
CA GLY A 254 -3.17 14.37 -16.93
C GLY A 254 -4.16 15.34 -16.27
N ALA A 255 -5.08 14.84 -15.44
CA ALA A 255 -6.09 15.66 -14.76
C ALA A 255 -5.74 15.88 -13.28
N ILE A 256 -5.96 17.10 -12.79
CA ILE A 256 -5.71 17.50 -11.39
C ILE A 256 -6.60 16.69 -10.43
N ALA A 257 -7.87 16.46 -10.79
CA ALA A 257 -8.82 15.70 -9.98
C ALA A 257 -8.34 14.27 -9.70
N ASP A 258 -7.75 13.58 -10.68
CA ASP A 258 -7.26 12.21 -10.50
C ASP A 258 -6.06 12.17 -9.53
N ARG A 259 -5.15 13.16 -9.61
CA ARG A 259 -4.03 13.29 -8.66
C ARG A 259 -4.51 13.52 -7.24
N VAL A 260 -5.50 14.40 -7.10
CA VAL A 260 -6.09 14.75 -5.80
C VAL A 260 -6.77 13.54 -5.18
N LYS A 261 -7.59 12.84 -5.96
CA LYS A 261 -8.28 11.65 -5.49
C LYS A 261 -7.29 10.63 -4.95
N LEU A 262 -6.24 10.32 -5.70
CA LEU A 262 -5.20 9.40 -5.25
C LEU A 262 -4.49 9.85 -3.96
N LYS A 263 -4.18 11.14 -3.83
CA LYS A 263 -3.58 11.69 -2.61
C LYS A 263 -4.52 11.52 -1.41
N TRP A 264 -5.82 11.76 -1.60
CA TRP A 264 -6.82 11.53 -0.57
C TRP A 264 -6.95 10.05 -0.20
N ASP A 265 -6.97 9.15 -1.18
CA ASP A 265 -7.02 7.71 -0.93
C ASP A 265 -5.83 7.24 -0.07
N LEU A 266 -4.63 7.77 -0.35
CA LEU A 266 -3.45 7.52 0.47
C LEU A 266 -3.56 8.13 1.88
N ILE A 267 -4.07 9.36 1.99
CA ILE A 267 -4.25 10.06 3.27
C ILE A 267 -5.24 9.34 4.16
N GLU A 268 -6.44 9.02 3.66
CA GLU A 268 -7.50 8.32 4.39
C GLU A 268 -6.99 6.99 4.94
N LEU A 269 -6.28 6.26 4.08
CA LEU A 269 -5.71 4.98 4.43
C LEU A 269 -4.64 5.13 5.53
N LEU A 270 -3.68 6.04 5.36
CA LEU A 270 -2.62 6.25 6.34
C LEU A 270 -3.20 6.67 7.69
N ALA A 271 -4.21 7.55 7.69
CA ALA A 271 -4.92 7.97 8.88
C ALA A 271 -5.59 6.77 9.56
N GLU A 272 -6.35 5.96 8.83
CA GLU A 272 -7.06 4.79 9.38
C GLU A 272 -6.10 3.72 9.91
N ARG A 273 -4.95 3.53 9.26
CA ARG A 273 -3.89 2.64 9.71
C ARG A 273 -3.28 3.11 11.03
N GLU A 274 -3.01 4.41 11.17
CA GLU A 274 -2.41 4.99 12.37
C GLU A 274 -3.40 5.07 13.54
N ASN A 275 -4.66 5.40 13.24
CA ASN A 275 -5.73 5.55 14.22
C ASN A 275 -7.07 5.11 13.59
N PRO A 276 -7.52 3.88 13.84
CA PRO A 276 -8.79 3.37 13.31
C PRO A 276 -9.98 4.26 13.68
N GLY A 277 -10.87 4.50 12.72
CA GLY A 277 -12.00 5.41 12.82
C GLY A 277 -11.67 6.88 12.52
N SER A 278 -10.40 7.22 12.25
CA SER A 278 -10.00 8.59 11.92
C SER A 278 -10.50 9.05 10.56
N ILE A 279 -10.88 8.15 9.64
CA ILE A 279 -11.55 8.55 8.39
C ILE A 279 -12.81 9.39 8.68
N ASN A 280 -13.52 9.08 9.77
CA ASN A 280 -14.74 9.81 10.15
C ASN A 280 -14.48 11.25 10.63
N THR A 281 -13.22 11.66 10.74
CA THR A 281 -12.84 13.03 11.09
C THR A 281 -12.71 13.92 9.86
N PHE A 282 -12.62 13.35 8.64
CA PHE A 282 -12.64 14.14 7.42
C PHE A 282 -14.07 14.59 7.12
N ASN A 283 -14.23 15.87 6.83
CA ASN A 283 -15.56 16.42 6.58
C ASN A 283 -16.07 16.05 5.18
N GLU A 284 -17.38 16.16 5.01
CA GLU A 284 -18.01 16.06 3.69
C GLU A 284 -17.44 17.13 2.73
N PRO A 285 -17.49 16.88 1.40
CA PRO A 285 -17.03 17.83 0.39
C PRO A 285 -17.59 19.24 0.54
N VAL A 286 -16.76 20.24 0.24
CA VAL A 286 -17.25 21.61 0.09
C VAL A 286 -18.16 21.75 -1.13
N SER A 287 -19.20 22.57 -1.06
CA SER A 287 -19.98 22.88 -2.26
C SER A 287 -19.25 23.87 -3.17
N LEU A 288 -19.38 23.72 -4.49
CA LEU A 288 -18.84 24.68 -5.46
C LEU A 288 -19.32 26.12 -5.21
N SER A 289 -20.55 26.30 -4.73
CA SER A 289 -21.09 27.63 -4.40
C SER A 289 -20.38 28.27 -3.20
N GLU A 290 -20.08 27.49 -2.16
CA GLU A 290 -19.38 28.00 -0.97
C GLU A 290 -17.92 28.35 -1.27
N TRP A 291 -17.30 27.58 -2.17
CA TRP A 291 -15.96 27.84 -2.69
C TRP A 291 -15.91 29.15 -3.48
N GLN A 292 -16.81 29.31 -4.46
CA GLN A 292 -16.89 30.53 -5.28
C GLN A 292 -17.19 31.78 -4.45
N GLU A 293 -18.00 31.65 -3.40
CA GLU A 293 -18.23 32.73 -2.45
C GLU A 293 -16.93 33.12 -1.72
N PHE A 294 -16.13 32.13 -1.31
CA PHE A 294 -14.86 32.40 -0.65
C PHE A 294 -13.86 33.10 -1.57
N GLU A 295 -13.70 32.63 -2.81
CA GLU A 295 -12.84 33.29 -3.82
C GLU A 295 -13.25 34.75 -4.03
N LYS A 296 -14.55 35.02 -4.05
CA LYS A 296 -15.08 36.38 -4.12
C LYS A 296 -14.74 37.22 -2.88
N THR A 297 -14.74 36.63 -1.68
CA THR A 297 -14.36 37.30 -0.43
C THR A 297 -12.88 37.67 -0.42
N VAL A 298 -12.00 36.73 -0.82
CA VAL A 298 -10.56 36.97 -0.91
C VAL A 298 -10.24 37.94 -2.06
N GLY A 299 -11.05 37.94 -3.12
CA GLY A 299 -10.89 38.80 -4.29
C GLY A 299 -9.99 38.21 -5.38
N THR A 300 -9.66 36.92 -5.31
CA THR A 300 -8.90 36.18 -6.31
C THR A 300 -9.43 34.76 -6.45
N GLU A 301 -9.21 34.15 -7.62
CA GLU A 301 -9.35 32.71 -7.79
C GLU A 301 -8.24 32.00 -7.00
N LEU A 302 -8.58 30.90 -6.33
CA LEU A 302 -7.62 30.08 -5.60
C LEU A 302 -7.03 29.00 -6.52
N PRO A 303 -5.84 28.44 -6.22
CA PRO A 303 -5.25 27.40 -7.04
C PRO A 303 -6.18 26.21 -7.24
N GLU A 304 -6.31 25.76 -8.48
CA GLU A 304 -7.23 24.67 -8.87
C GLU A 304 -7.00 23.39 -8.06
N ILE A 305 -5.74 23.06 -7.77
CA ILE A 305 -5.39 21.92 -6.93
C ILE A 305 -6.03 21.99 -5.55
N LEU A 306 -6.07 23.17 -4.93
CA LEU A 306 -6.66 23.35 -3.61
C LEU A 306 -8.17 23.18 -3.68
N ARG A 307 -8.82 23.73 -4.71
CA ARG A 307 -10.26 23.53 -4.96
C ARG A 307 -10.58 22.05 -5.09
N GLU A 308 -9.92 21.35 -6.01
CA GLU A 308 -10.16 19.92 -6.22
C GLU A 308 -9.94 19.12 -4.93
N PHE A 309 -8.94 19.50 -4.12
CA PHE A 309 -8.68 18.86 -2.82
C PHE A 309 -9.84 19.02 -1.83
N TYR A 310 -10.40 20.22 -1.72
CA TYR A 310 -11.54 20.49 -0.82
C TYR A 310 -12.88 19.96 -1.35
N LEU A 311 -12.99 19.68 -2.66
CA LEU A 311 -14.14 18.99 -3.26
C LEU A 311 -14.19 17.49 -2.95
N VAL A 312 -13.16 16.94 -2.29
CA VAL A 312 -13.19 15.58 -1.73
C VAL A 312 -13.51 15.62 -0.24
N HIS A 313 -12.82 16.46 0.54
CA HIS A 313 -13.11 16.67 1.97
C HIS A 313 -12.93 18.14 2.36
N ASP A 314 -13.90 18.72 3.07
CA ASP A 314 -13.83 20.09 3.61
C ASP A 314 -12.94 20.16 4.87
N GLY A 315 -11.65 19.88 4.71
CA GLY A 315 -10.71 19.78 5.81
C GLY A 315 -11.07 18.65 6.78
N GLN A 316 -10.69 18.83 8.04
CA GLN A 316 -10.82 17.79 9.06
C GLN A 316 -11.27 18.38 10.40
N ASP A 317 -12.24 17.73 11.03
CA ASP A 317 -12.61 17.96 12.42
C ASP A 317 -12.06 16.83 13.30
N THR A 318 -10.90 17.09 13.89
CA THR A 318 -10.18 16.13 14.73
C THR A 318 -10.82 15.89 16.10
N GLY A 319 -11.83 16.67 16.50
CA GLY A 319 -12.62 16.47 17.72
C GLY A 319 -11.81 16.02 18.95
N ASN A 320 -10.88 16.82 19.47
CA ASN A 320 -10.01 16.49 20.64
C ASN A 320 -9.23 15.16 20.58
N VAL A 321 -9.24 14.43 19.45
CA VAL A 321 -8.43 13.22 19.29
C VAL A 321 -6.99 13.67 19.06
N PHE A 322 -6.12 13.38 20.02
CA PHE A 322 -4.70 13.71 19.90
C PHE A 322 -4.06 12.97 18.74
N ASN A 323 -3.23 13.67 17.95
CA ASN A 323 -2.45 13.10 16.86
C ASN A 323 -3.28 12.51 15.70
N SER A 324 -4.54 12.96 15.53
CA SER A 324 -5.38 12.59 14.38
C SER A 324 -5.31 13.62 13.24
N GLY A 325 -4.75 14.81 13.45
CA GLY A 325 -4.73 15.89 12.47
C GLY A 325 -3.85 15.63 11.25
N LEU A 326 -4.46 15.76 10.07
CA LEU A 326 -3.80 15.87 8.78
C LEU A 326 -2.82 17.04 8.85
N LEU A 327 -1.58 16.82 8.42
CA LEU A 327 -0.49 17.80 8.28
C LEU A 327 0.09 18.40 9.57
N ALA A 328 -0.45 18.11 10.76
CA ALA A 328 0.05 18.63 12.04
C ALA A 328 0.78 17.57 12.90
N GLU A 329 1.69 18.02 13.78
CA GLU A 329 2.18 17.29 14.96
C GLU A 329 1.35 17.64 16.22
N GLY A 330 0.03 17.82 16.05
CA GLY A 330 -0.84 18.41 17.06
C GLY A 330 -2.29 17.90 17.01
N SER A 331 -3.19 18.65 17.66
CA SER A 331 -4.60 18.28 17.80
C SER A 331 -5.53 18.93 16.77
N GLU A 332 -5.02 19.79 15.88
CA GLU A 332 -5.80 20.42 14.82
C GLU A 332 -5.41 19.86 13.44
N GLY A 333 -6.41 19.56 12.61
CA GLY A 333 -6.21 19.12 11.23
C GLY A 333 -6.31 20.27 10.23
N LEU A 334 -6.28 19.93 8.94
CA LEU A 334 -6.51 20.88 7.85
C LEU A 334 -7.85 21.62 8.08
N PHE A 335 -7.84 22.95 8.01
CA PHE A 335 -9.01 23.75 8.32
C PHE A 335 -10.14 23.51 7.32
N PRO A 336 -11.39 23.31 7.81
CA PRO A 336 -12.57 23.44 6.98
C PRO A 336 -12.66 24.85 6.40
N LEU A 337 -13.29 25.01 5.24
CA LEU A 337 -13.44 26.29 4.54
C LEU A 337 -14.09 27.35 5.46
N SER A 338 -15.00 26.93 6.33
CA SER A 338 -15.62 27.79 7.34
C SER A 338 -14.60 28.36 8.35
N LYS A 339 -13.61 27.56 8.78
CA LYS A 339 -12.53 28.01 9.66
C LYS A 339 -11.50 28.84 8.91
N ILE A 340 -11.18 28.49 7.66
CA ILE A 340 -10.36 29.36 6.77
C ILE A 340 -10.95 30.77 6.69
N LYS A 341 -12.28 30.87 6.45
CA LYS A 341 -12.99 32.16 6.43
C LYS A 341 -12.88 32.91 7.77
N GLN A 342 -13.00 32.21 8.90
CA GLN A 342 -12.89 32.83 10.22
C GLN A 342 -11.47 33.36 10.48
N GLU A 343 -10.45 32.54 10.24
CA GLU A 343 -9.04 32.91 10.40
C GLU A 343 -8.67 34.06 9.46
N TRP A 344 -9.08 34.01 8.20
CA TRP A 344 -8.79 35.09 7.25
C TRP A 344 -9.37 36.44 7.73
N ASN A 345 -10.61 36.46 8.22
CA ASN A 345 -11.23 37.68 8.76
C ASN A 345 -10.56 38.15 10.06
N LEU A 346 -10.09 37.21 10.89
CA LEU A 346 -9.32 37.50 12.10
C LEU A 346 -8.00 38.17 11.75
N TRP A 347 -7.24 37.61 10.80
CA TRP A 347 -5.98 38.18 10.34
C TRP A 347 -6.15 39.55 9.66
N ASP A 348 -7.19 39.75 8.87
CA ASP A 348 -7.52 41.08 8.32
C ASP A 348 -7.81 42.10 9.44
N SER A 349 -8.51 41.67 10.50
CA SER A 349 -8.79 42.52 11.66
C SER A 349 -7.52 42.85 12.45
N LEU A 350 -6.66 41.85 12.71
CA LEU A 350 -5.38 42.02 13.40
C LEU A 350 -4.41 42.89 12.60
N ASN A 351 -4.36 42.74 11.28
CA ASN A 351 -3.52 43.55 10.42
C ASN A 351 -3.91 45.04 10.44
N LYS A 352 -5.19 45.37 10.67
CA LYS A 352 -5.63 46.77 10.86
C LYS A 352 -5.14 47.39 12.17
N GLU A 353 -4.88 46.57 13.19
CA GLU A 353 -4.46 47.02 14.52
C GLU A 353 -2.93 46.97 14.70
N PHE A 354 -2.30 45.88 14.24
CA PHE A 354 -0.88 45.55 14.47
C PHE A 354 -0.06 45.46 13.18
N GLY A 355 -0.69 45.62 12.02
CA GLY A 355 -0.04 45.41 10.73
C GLY A 355 1.08 46.40 10.43
N GLY A 356 1.90 46.04 9.45
CA GLY A 356 3.08 46.79 9.06
C GLY A 356 4.10 45.90 8.37
N GLU A 357 5.28 46.46 8.13
CA GLU A 357 6.42 45.71 7.62
C GLU A 357 7.13 44.95 8.75
N ILE A 358 7.58 43.74 8.45
CA ILE A 358 8.49 42.98 9.30
C ILE A 358 9.91 43.49 9.04
N PRO A 359 10.76 43.66 10.08
CA PRO A 359 12.16 44.03 9.89
C PRO A 359 12.88 43.10 8.91
N GLU A 360 13.73 43.64 8.04
CA GLU A 360 14.50 42.85 7.05
C GLU A 360 15.35 41.73 7.70
N GLU A 361 15.77 41.90 8.96
CA GLU A 361 16.53 40.90 9.70
C GLU A 361 15.72 39.65 10.10
N ASP A 362 14.39 39.78 10.16
CA ASP A 362 13.44 38.70 10.47
C ASP A 362 12.71 38.18 9.21
N ALA A 363 13.02 38.74 8.04
CA ALA A 363 12.42 38.38 6.76
C ALA A 363 13.24 37.30 6.03
N ILE A 364 12.55 36.48 5.23
CA ILE A 364 13.17 35.51 4.32
C ILE A 364 12.96 35.91 2.87
N ASP A 365 13.85 35.48 1.98
CA ASP A 365 13.89 35.92 0.59
C ASP A 365 12.61 35.55 -0.19
N GLU A 366 11.92 34.48 0.18
CA GLU A 366 10.74 33.92 -0.51
C GLU A 366 9.41 34.58 -0.14
N VAL A 367 9.34 35.32 0.96
CA VAL A 367 8.09 35.85 1.52
C VAL A 367 8.18 37.37 1.65
N LYS A 368 7.10 38.09 1.31
CA LYS A 368 7.08 39.54 1.51
C LYS A 368 7.23 39.88 3.00
N PRO A 369 8.04 40.88 3.38
CA PRO A 369 8.28 41.25 4.77
C PRO A 369 7.08 42.03 5.34
N LEU A 370 5.92 41.40 5.41
CA LEU A 370 4.65 41.99 5.85
C LEU A 370 4.12 41.21 7.04
N TYR A 371 3.54 41.91 8.00
CA TYR A 371 2.87 41.29 9.14
C TYR A 371 1.81 40.27 8.70
N TRP A 372 1.05 40.60 7.66
CA TRP A 372 0.10 39.73 6.97
C TRP A 372 -0.26 40.27 5.58
N ASN A 373 -0.66 39.39 4.67
CA ASN A 373 -1.16 39.71 3.33
C ASN A 373 -2.53 39.02 3.11
N PRO A 374 -3.57 39.72 2.61
CA PRO A 374 -4.85 39.11 2.22
C PRO A 374 -4.76 37.92 1.26
N LEU A 375 -3.68 37.83 0.50
CA LEU A 375 -3.38 36.73 -0.41
C LEU A 375 -2.63 35.56 0.25
N TRP A 376 -2.47 35.58 1.58
CA TRP A 376 -1.98 34.45 2.38
C TRP A 376 -3.16 33.72 3.02
N ILE A 377 -3.52 32.58 2.44
CA ILE A 377 -4.73 31.82 2.79
C ILE A 377 -4.40 30.86 3.95
N PRO A 378 -5.00 31.01 5.14
CA PRO A 378 -4.74 30.11 6.26
C PRO A 378 -5.28 28.72 5.94
N LEU A 379 -4.46 27.69 6.09
CA LEU A 379 -4.84 26.31 5.78
C LEU A 379 -4.89 25.41 7.01
N LEU A 380 -4.01 25.63 7.98
CA LEU A 380 -3.88 24.73 9.12
C LEU A 380 -3.31 25.48 10.31
N GLY A 381 -3.81 25.14 11.50
CA GLY A 381 -3.25 25.53 12.78
C GLY A 381 -2.84 24.29 13.55
N ASP A 382 -1.91 24.41 14.49
CA ASP A 382 -1.51 23.31 15.37
C ASP A 382 -2.24 23.30 16.72
N GLY A 383 -3.12 24.30 16.95
CA GLY A 383 -3.81 24.54 18.22
C GLY A 383 -2.96 25.25 19.29
N SER A 384 -1.68 25.51 19.02
CA SER A 384 -0.75 26.26 19.89
C SER A 384 -0.46 27.69 19.41
N GLY A 385 -0.97 28.02 18.22
CA GLY A 385 -0.92 29.34 17.60
C GLY A 385 -0.04 29.41 16.35
N ASP A 386 0.58 28.30 15.96
CA ASP A 386 1.31 28.20 14.71
C ASP A 386 0.32 27.98 13.56
N ILE A 387 0.44 28.75 12.48
CA ILE A 387 -0.48 28.71 11.33
C ILE A 387 0.28 28.58 10.03
N HIS A 388 -0.10 27.59 9.22
CA HIS A 388 0.35 27.42 7.85
C HIS A 388 -0.55 28.20 6.90
N PHE A 389 0.06 28.93 5.97
CA PHE A 389 -0.61 29.69 4.94
C PHE A 389 -0.18 29.20 3.55
N MET A 390 -1.09 29.27 2.59
CA MET A 390 -0.76 29.28 1.17
C MET A 390 -0.52 30.71 0.73
N ASP A 391 0.68 31.00 0.25
CA ASP A 391 1.08 32.32 -0.22
C ASP A 391 0.83 32.48 -1.72
N LEU A 392 -0.16 33.30 -2.07
CA LEU A 392 -0.50 33.63 -3.45
C LEU A 392 0.15 34.94 -3.94
N ASP A 393 0.94 35.61 -3.10
CA ASP A 393 1.60 36.87 -3.43
C ASP A 393 3.01 36.94 -2.81
N PRO A 394 3.90 36.00 -3.21
CA PRO A 394 5.25 35.92 -2.69
C PRO A 394 6.12 37.10 -3.13
N SER A 395 7.31 37.21 -2.55
CA SER A 395 8.36 38.11 -3.04
C SER A 395 8.97 37.59 -4.36
N GLU A 396 9.97 38.29 -4.91
CA GLU A 396 10.69 37.85 -6.11
C GLU A 396 11.43 36.51 -5.95
N GLY A 397 11.80 36.15 -4.71
CA GLY A 397 12.48 34.89 -4.40
C GLY A 397 11.54 33.69 -4.27
N GLY A 398 10.24 33.92 -4.06
CA GLY A 398 9.27 32.87 -3.76
C GLY A 398 8.50 32.35 -4.97
N LYS A 399 7.56 31.44 -4.70
CA LYS A 399 6.72 30.79 -5.71
C LYS A 399 5.24 30.96 -5.38
N HIS A 400 4.46 31.32 -6.39
CA HIS A 400 3.01 31.47 -6.21
C HIS A 400 2.38 30.12 -5.83
N GLY A 401 1.71 30.08 -4.68
CA GLY A 401 1.11 28.87 -4.10
C GLY A 401 2.05 28.08 -3.17
N GLN A 402 3.20 28.63 -2.81
CA GLN A 402 4.09 28.06 -1.78
C GLN A 402 3.38 28.01 -0.41
N ILE A 403 3.84 27.10 0.45
CA ILE A 403 3.35 26.97 1.82
C ILE A 403 4.36 27.61 2.77
N ILE A 404 3.86 28.50 3.62
CA ILE A 404 4.64 29.22 4.63
C ILE A 404 4.06 28.99 6.02
N LEU A 405 4.91 29.05 7.05
CA LEU A 405 4.52 28.84 8.43
C LEU A 405 4.76 30.11 9.24
N ARG A 406 3.71 30.54 9.94
CA ARG A 406 3.78 31.58 10.97
C ARG A 406 3.83 30.93 12.35
N LYS A 407 4.95 31.08 13.05
CA LYS A 407 5.06 30.59 14.44
C LYS A 407 4.47 31.61 15.41
N ASN A 408 3.85 31.13 16.47
CA ASN A 408 3.33 31.98 17.55
C ASN A 408 4.46 32.68 18.34
N SER A 409 5.69 32.18 18.25
CA SER A 409 6.83 32.66 19.03
C SER A 409 7.42 34.01 18.61
N GLY A 410 7.12 34.49 17.40
CA GLY A 410 7.79 35.67 16.84
C GLY A 410 7.08 36.20 15.59
N PRO A 411 7.57 37.30 14.97
CA PRO A 411 7.03 37.90 13.75
C PRO A 411 7.48 37.25 12.42
N GLU A 412 8.39 36.29 12.46
CA GLU A 412 8.96 35.61 11.30
C GLU A 412 8.01 34.61 10.60
N TYR A 413 8.29 34.37 9.31
CA TYR A 413 7.71 33.30 8.49
C TYR A 413 8.80 32.32 8.05
N ASP A 414 8.49 31.03 8.07
CA ASP A 414 9.33 29.97 7.49
C ASP A 414 8.76 29.50 6.15
N HIS A 415 9.62 29.19 5.18
CA HIS A 415 9.24 28.47 3.96
C HIS A 415 9.13 26.96 4.23
N VAL A 416 7.98 26.34 3.89
CA VAL A 416 7.68 24.93 4.17
C VAL A 416 7.74 24.06 2.91
N ALA A 417 7.16 24.52 1.80
CA ALA A 417 7.12 23.79 0.53
C ALA A 417 6.86 24.73 -0.65
N ASP A 418 7.39 24.40 -1.83
CA ASP A 418 7.24 25.22 -3.04
C ASP A 418 5.80 25.20 -3.60
N SER A 419 4.98 24.25 -3.15
CA SER A 419 3.58 24.10 -3.56
C SER A 419 2.75 23.32 -2.55
N PHE A 420 1.43 23.44 -2.65
CA PHE A 420 0.48 22.61 -1.90
C PHE A 420 0.68 21.11 -2.18
N GLU A 421 0.87 20.70 -3.44
CA GLU A 421 1.09 19.28 -3.77
C GLU A 421 2.34 18.75 -3.07
N GLU A 422 3.45 19.50 -3.09
CA GLU A 422 4.68 19.10 -2.40
C GLU A 422 4.49 19.00 -0.88
N TRP A 423 3.69 19.90 -0.29
CA TRP A 423 3.41 19.84 1.15
C TRP A 423 2.64 18.58 1.55
N ILE A 424 1.61 18.23 0.77
CA ILE A 424 0.87 16.96 0.93
C ILE A 424 1.82 15.76 0.72
N ASP A 425 2.75 15.86 -0.21
CA ASP A 425 3.67 14.78 -0.54
C ASP A 425 4.65 14.51 0.58
N LYS A 426 5.24 15.57 1.15
CA LYS A 426 6.08 15.50 2.36
C LYS A 426 5.33 14.88 3.54
N TYR A 427 4.04 15.20 3.70
CA TYR A 427 3.22 14.60 4.75
C TYR A 427 3.02 13.11 4.57
N ILE A 428 2.66 12.70 3.36
CA ILE A 428 2.47 11.30 3.01
C ILE A 428 3.79 10.59 3.28
N GLU A 429 4.89 11.03 2.65
CA GLU A 429 6.25 10.48 2.77
C GLU A 429 6.73 10.30 4.21
N LYS A 430 6.44 11.25 5.10
CA LYS A 430 6.83 11.18 6.51
C LYS A 430 6.15 10.02 7.23
N ARG A 431 4.90 9.70 6.89
CA ARG A 431 4.10 8.60 7.47
C ARG A 431 4.29 7.28 6.74
N GLU A 432 5.02 7.28 5.63
CA GLU A 432 5.46 6.06 4.94
C GLU A 432 6.64 5.37 5.65
N ARG A 433 7.43 6.13 6.42
CA ARG A 433 8.64 5.66 7.12
C ARG A 433 8.33 5.24 8.55
#